data_AF-A0A9P3LCW6-F1
#
_entry.id   AF-A0A9P3LCW6-F1
#
_cell.length_a   1.000
_cell.length_b   1.000
_cell.length_c   1.000
_cell.angle_alpha   90.00
_cell.angle_beta   90.00
_cell.angle_gamma   90.00
#
_symmetry.space_group_name_H-M   'P 1'
#
loop_
_entity.id
_entity.type
_entity.pdbx_description
1 polymer ?
#
loop_
_entity_poly.entity_id
_entity_poly.type
_entity_poly.pdbx_seq_one_letter_code
_entity_poly.pdbx_strand_id
1 'polypeptide(L)'
;MSSSTNTVPDAPQSAPASGQTLTVEWTAPAKAEAVHMKDEPRFRGDVEGWHETKVRAYARTKLPIATRARIRKCAHRGINGTEPEHITVSFKQLSRDLGAYLVYTE
;
A
#
# COMPACT_ATOMS: atom_id res chain seq x y z
N MET A 1 30.59 46.87 -1.50
CA MET A 1 30.24 45.80 -2.44
C MET A 1 30.07 44.54 -1.62
N SER A 2 28.82 44.24 -1.25
CA SER A 2 28.47 43.16 -0.32
C SER A 2 28.04 41.94 -1.12
N SER A 3 28.66 40.79 -0.87
CA SER A 3 28.15 39.50 -1.35
C SER A 3 28.58 38.44 -0.34
N SER A 4 27.79 38.28 0.71
CA SER A 4 27.87 37.12 1.59
C SER A 4 26.77 36.16 1.17
N THR A 5 27.20 35.01 0.64
CA THR A 5 26.38 33.90 0.20
C THR A 5 25.66 33.27 1.39
N ASN A 6 24.32 33.27 1.31
CA ASN A 6 23.43 32.65 2.27
C ASN A 6 23.42 31.13 2.02
N THR A 7 24.17 30.37 2.81
CA THR A 7 24.14 28.90 2.76
C THR A 7 22.98 28.42 3.65
N VAL A 8 21.93 27.93 3.02
CA VAL A 8 20.83 27.23 3.70
C VAL A 8 21.35 25.90 4.25
N PRO A 9 21.12 25.55 5.53
CA PRO A 9 21.42 24.22 6.02
C PRO A 9 20.41 23.22 5.43
N ASP A 10 20.96 22.24 4.74
CA ASP A 10 20.28 21.02 4.28
C ASP A 10 19.57 20.37 5.47
N ALA A 11 18.23 20.40 5.45
CA ALA A 11 17.43 19.74 6.47
C ALA A 11 17.66 18.23 6.35
N PRO A 12 17.88 17.50 7.46
CA PRO A 12 18.02 16.06 7.38
C PRO A 12 16.73 15.49 6.82
N GLN A 13 16.83 14.95 5.61
CA GLN A 13 15.82 14.15 4.95
C GLN A 13 15.54 12.95 5.86
N SER A 14 14.48 13.05 6.67
CA SER A 14 14.07 12.02 7.62
C SER A 14 14.04 10.66 6.93
N ALA A 15 15.00 9.81 7.30
CA ALA A 15 14.99 8.41 6.90
C ALA A 15 13.64 7.78 7.30
N PRO A 16 13.07 6.86 6.50
CA PRO A 16 11.84 6.19 6.87
C PRO A 16 12.06 5.50 8.22
N ALA A 17 11.20 5.84 9.20
CA ALA A 17 11.23 5.26 10.54
C ALA A 17 11.18 3.73 10.41
N SER A 18 12.33 3.11 10.60
CA SER A 18 12.51 1.66 10.57
C SER A 18 11.88 1.11 11.83
N GLY A 19 10.63 0.67 11.76
CA GLY A 19 9.95 0.07 12.91
C GLY A 19 8.44 0.11 12.95
N GLN A 20 7.75 0.84 12.06
CA GLN A 20 6.30 0.74 11.98
C GLN A 20 5.90 -0.53 11.20
N THR A 21 5.61 -1.61 11.94
CA THR A 21 5.06 -2.84 11.37
C THR A 21 3.62 -2.59 10.94
N LEU A 22 3.38 -2.47 9.64
CA LEU A 22 2.03 -2.42 9.07
C LEU A 22 1.37 -3.80 9.19
N THR A 23 0.33 -3.91 10.00
CA THR A 23 -0.51 -5.11 10.05
C THR A 23 -1.44 -5.12 8.85
N VAL A 24 -1.31 -6.11 7.98
CA VAL A 24 -2.22 -6.30 6.85
C VAL A 24 -3.26 -7.36 7.20
N GLU A 25 -4.52 -7.04 6.97
CA GLU A 25 -5.64 -7.93 7.25
C GLU A 25 -6.52 -8.08 6.02
N TRP A 26 -7.12 -9.25 5.91
CA TRP A 26 -8.02 -9.58 4.82
C TRP A 26 -9.46 -9.60 5.32
N THR A 27 -10.38 -9.00 4.55
CA THR A 27 -11.81 -9.22 4.76
C THR A 27 -12.18 -10.64 4.33
N ALA A 28 -13.26 -11.19 4.88
CA ALA A 28 -13.76 -12.51 4.45
C ALA A 28 -14.06 -12.58 2.93
N PRO A 29 -14.68 -11.55 2.31
CA PRO A 29 -14.82 -11.51 0.84
C PRO A 29 -13.49 -11.55 0.09
N ALA A 30 -12.49 -10.78 0.54
CA ALA A 30 -11.18 -10.78 -0.13
C ALA A 30 -10.48 -12.14 -0.01
N LYS A 31 -10.60 -12.82 1.14
CA LYS A 31 -10.08 -14.19 1.30
C LYS A 31 -10.76 -15.18 0.35
N ALA A 32 -12.09 -15.07 0.21
CA ALA A 32 -12.84 -15.93 -0.70
C ALA A 32 -12.41 -15.72 -2.15
N GLU A 33 -12.23 -14.47 -2.59
CA GLU A 33 -11.71 -14.15 -3.92
C GLU A 33 -10.30 -14.70 -4.13
N ALA A 34 -9.40 -14.54 -3.16
CA ALA A 34 -8.01 -14.98 -3.27
C ALA A 34 -7.86 -16.48 -3.56
N VAL A 35 -8.77 -17.32 -3.03
CA VAL A 35 -8.77 -18.78 -3.29
C VAL A 35 -8.93 -19.09 -4.78
N HIS A 36 -9.71 -18.29 -5.51
CA HIS A 36 -9.96 -18.47 -6.93
C HIS A 36 -8.81 -17.98 -7.83
N MET A 37 -7.84 -17.28 -7.25
CA MET A 37 -6.74 -16.66 -7.98
C MET A 37 -5.43 -17.46 -7.87
N LYS A 38 -5.38 -18.52 -7.05
CA LYS A 38 -4.14 -19.27 -6.74
C LYS A 38 -3.37 -19.78 -7.96
N ASP A 39 -4.10 -20.07 -9.04
CA ASP A 39 -3.55 -20.66 -10.26
C ASP A 39 -3.05 -19.59 -11.25
N GLU A 40 -3.24 -18.29 -10.96
CA GLU A 40 -2.69 -17.23 -11.80
C GLU A 40 -1.15 -17.17 -11.67
N PRO A 41 -0.40 -17.20 -12.79
CA PRO A 41 1.07 -17.30 -12.77
C PRO A 41 1.77 -16.20 -11.97
N ARG A 42 1.18 -15.00 -11.93
CA ARG A 42 1.74 -13.83 -11.23
C ARG A 42 1.85 -14.01 -9.72
N PHE A 43 0.99 -14.83 -9.12
CA PHE A 43 1.00 -15.08 -7.67
C PHE A 43 1.93 -16.22 -7.29
N ARG A 44 2.34 -17.07 -8.23
CA ARG A 44 3.25 -18.21 -7.99
C ARG A 44 2.78 -19.11 -6.83
N GLY A 45 1.47 -19.25 -6.68
CA GLY A 45 0.84 -20.01 -5.58
C GLY A 45 0.70 -19.28 -4.24
N ASP A 46 1.23 -18.06 -4.10
CA ASP A 46 1.11 -17.22 -2.89
C ASP A 46 0.37 -15.91 -3.19
N VAL A 47 -0.96 -16.01 -3.29
CA VAL A 47 -1.84 -14.86 -3.57
C VAL A 47 -1.78 -13.84 -2.43
N GLU A 48 -1.84 -14.31 -1.19
CA GLU A 48 -1.89 -13.43 -0.03
C GLU A 48 -0.58 -12.65 0.14
N GLY A 49 0.57 -13.33 0.08
CA GLY A 49 1.88 -12.68 0.22
C GLY A 49 2.17 -11.69 -0.90
N TRP A 50 1.73 -11.97 -2.13
CA TRP A 50 1.87 -11.02 -3.25
C TRP A 50 1.09 -9.71 -2.98
N HIS A 51 -0.17 -9.82 -2.54
CA HIS A 51 -0.99 -8.64 -2.25
C HIS A 51 -0.45 -7.86 -1.06
N GLU A 52 -0.09 -8.55 0.03
CA GLU A 52 0.50 -7.92 1.21
C GLU A 52 1.78 -7.15 0.86
N THR A 53 2.61 -7.69 -0.03
CA THR A 53 3.83 -7.03 -0.50
C THR A 53 3.50 -5.72 -1.22
N LYS A 54 2.55 -5.72 -2.15
CA LYS A 54 2.11 -4.51 -2.86
C LYS A 54 1.53 -3.47 -1.90
N VAL A 55 0.69 -3.89 -0.96
CA VAL A 55 0.08 -3.01 0.05
C VAL A 55 1.12 -2.39 0.98
N ARG A 56 2.10 -3.17 1.46
CA ARG A 56 3.19 -2.66 2.29
C ARG A 56 4.08 -1.67 1.53
N ALA A 57 4.39 -1.95 0.26
CA ALA A 57 5.16 -1.04 -0.58
C ALA A 57 4.42 0.30 -0.81
N TYR A 58 3.12 0.24 -1.08
CA TYR A 58 2.28 1.43 -1.20
C TYR A 58 2.24 2.22 0.12
N ALA A 59 1.97 1.56 1.24
CA ALA A 59 1.91 2.22 2.54
C ALA A 59 3.24 2.91 2.88
N ARG A 60 4.38 2.25 2.66
CA ARG A 60 5.70 2.83 2.92
C ARG A 60 5.94 4.13 2.15
N THR A 61 5.44 4.23 0.93
CA THR A 61 5.72 5.37 0.03
C THR A 61 4.65 6.46 0.09
N LYS A 62 3.38 6.09 0.30
CA LYS A 62 2.24 7.01 0.24
C LYS A 62 1.61 7.29 1.60
N LEU A 63 1.68 6.35 2.53
CA LEU A 63 1.01 6.41 3.83
C LEU A 63 1.92 5.87 4.96
N PRO A 64 3.11 6.47 5.20
CA PRO A 64 4.10 5.94 6.14
C PRO A 64 3.65 5.94 7.60
N ILE A 65 2.56 6.64 7.92
CA ILE A 65 1.92 6.69 9.25
C ILE A 65 0.89 5.59 9.47
N ALA A 66 0.59 4.78 8.43
CA ALA A 66 -0.39 3.71 8.54
C ALA A 66 0.17 2.54 9.37
N THR A 67 -0.57 2.15 10.39
CA THR A 67 -0.24 1.00 11.26
C THR A 67 -1.05 -0.24 10.90
N ARG A 68 -2.18 -0.08 10.20
CA ARG A 68 -3.04 -1.18 9.75
C ARG A 68 -3.57 -0.94 8.34
N ALA A 69 -3.62 -2.01 7.55
CA ALA A 69 -4.21 -2.04 6.22
C ALA A 69 -5.23 -3.17 6.14
N ARG A 70 -6.39 -2.91 5.56
CA ARG A 70 -7.44 -3.92 5.35
C ARG A 70 -7.70 -4.08 3.86
N ILE A 71 -7.28 -5.22 3.30
CA ILE A 71 -7.56 -5.60 1.92
C ILE A 71 -9.06 -5.95 1.83
N ARG A 72 -9.79 -5.15 1.05
CA ARG A 72 -11.24 -5.29 0.87
C ARG A 72 -11.60 -6.10 -0.37
N LYS A 73 -10.78 -5.99 -1.41
CA LYS A 73 -10.89 -6.69 -2.69
C LYS A 73 -9.49 -7.02 -3.18
N CYS A 74 -9.34 -8.17 -3.84
CA CYS A 74 -8.09 -8.55 -4.49
C CYS A 74 -7.78 -7.65 -5.69
N ALA A 75 -6.64 -7.88 -6.36
CA ALA A 75 -6.28 -7.23 -7.60
C ALA A 75 -7.38 -7.46 -8.65
N HIS A 76 -8.03 -6.39 -9.09
CA HIS A 76 -9.07 -6.44 -10.10
C HIS A 76 -9.06 -5.16 -10.94
N ARG A 77 -9.61 -5.26 -12.14
CA ARG A 77 -9.92 -4.08 -12.97
C ARG A 77 -11.23 -3.46 -12.49
N GLY A 78 -11.39 -2.17 -12.73
CA GLY A 78 -12.66 -1.50 -12.55
C GLY A 78 -13.79 -2.10 -13.40
N ILE A 79 -15.00 -1.61 -13.16
CA ILE A 79 -16.26 -2.16 -13.70
C ILE A 79 -16.26 -2.28 -15.23
N ASN A 80 -15.51 -1.43 -15.94
CA ASN A 80 -15.50 -1.37 -17.41
C ASN A 80 -14.24 -1.97 -18.07
N GLY A 81 -13.34 -2.60 -17.30
CA GLY A 81 -12.11 -3.22 -17.82
C GLY A 81 -11.04 -2.26 -18.35
N THR A 82 -11.38 -1.00 -18.58
CA THR A 82 -10.49 0.09 -19.02
C THR A 82 -9.64 0.66 -17.89
N GLU A 83 -10.09 0.50 -16.64
CA GLU A 83 -9.33 0.97 -15.49
C GLU A 83 -8.10 0.07 -15.24
N PRO A 84 -6.96 0.68 -14.85
CA PRO A 84 -5.81 -0.08 -14.40
C PRO A 84 -6.18 -0.98 -13.23
N GLU A 85 -5.54 -2.13 -13.19
CA GLU A 85 -5.76 -3.10 -12.13
C GLU A 85 -5.27 -2.55 -10.79
N HIS A 86 -6.00 -2.85 -9.73
CA HIS A 86 -5.70 -2.37 -8.40
C HIS A 86 -6.27 -3.26 -7.30
N ILE A 87 -5.71 -3.12 -6.10
CA ILE A 87 -6.20 -3.68 -4.85
C ILE A 87 -6.98 -2.58 -4.12
N THR A 88 -8.19 -2.88 -3.63
CA THR A 88 -8.92 -1.94 -2.78
C THR A 88 -8.52 -2.15 -1.32
N VAL A 89 -7.96 -1.13 -0.69
CA VAL A 89 -7.43 -1.21 0.68
C VAL A 89 -7.91 -0.04 1.53
N SER A 90 -8.27 -0.29 2.78
CA SER A 90 -8.48 0.78 3.77
C SER A 90 -7.32 0.84 4.74
N PHE A 91 -6.77 2.03 4.99
CA PHE A 91 -5.66 2.24 5.92
C PHE A 91 -6.12 2.94 7.19
N LYS A 92 -5.46 2.61 8.30
CA LYS A 92 -5.66 3.23 9.62
C LYS A 92 -4.35 3.53 10.31
N GLN A 93 -4.39 4.52 11.19
CA GLN A 93 -3.38 4.76 12.21
C GLN A 93 -4.06 4.59 13.58
N LEU A 94 -3.67 3.56 14.34
CA LEU A 94 -4.35 3.18 15.57
C LEU A 94 -5.86 2.98 15.34
N SER A 95 -6.71 3.74 16.05
CA SER A 95 -8.18 3.72 15.90
C SER A 95 -8.71 4.68 14.82
N ARG A 96 -7.85 5.52 14.22
CA ARG A 96 -8.25 6.54 13.25
C ARG A 96 -8.17 6.02 11.83
N ASP A 97 -9.26 6.21 11.08
CA ASP A 97 -9.28 5.94 9.65
C ASP A 97 -8.47 7.00 8.88
N LEU A 98 -7.60 6.53 7.98
CA LEU A 98 -6.85 7.38 7.05
C LEU A 98 -7.54 7.46 5.68
N GLY A 99 -8.33 6.44 5.33
CA GLY A 99 -9.13 6.43 4.11
C GLY A 99 -9.12 5.08 3.38
N ALA A 100 -9.82 5.03 2.26
CA ALA A 100 -9.78 3.92 1.30
C ALA A 100 -8.99 4.35 0.06
N TYR A 101 -8.16 3.43 -0.44
CA TYR A 101 -7.18 3.68 -1.48
C TYR A 101 -7.18 2.54 -2.49
N LEU A 102 -6.88 2.88 -3.73
CA LEU A 102 -6.61 1.92 -4.80
C LEU A 102 -5.09 1.77 -4.89
N VAL A 103 -4.59 0.57 -4.58
CA VAL A 103 -3.18 0.23 -4.73
C VAL A 103 -3.02 -0.38 -6.11
N TYR A 104 -2.55 0.41 -7.08
CA TYR A 104 -2.38 -0.05 -8.45
C TYR A 104 -1.31 -1.15 -8.55
N THR A 105 -1.60 -2.15 -9.38
CA THR A 105 -0.75 -3.30 -9.62
C THR A 105 -0.23 -3.24 -11.05
N GLU A 106 1.10 -3.26 -11.18
CA GLU A 106 1.83 -3.45 -12.45
C GLU A 106 1.89 -4.92 -12.85
#